data_AF-E6XMP5-F1
#
_entry.id   AF-E6XMP5-F1
#
_cell.length_a   1.000
_cell.length_b   1.000
_cell.length_c   1.000
_cell.angle_alpha   90.00
_cell.angle_beta   90.00
_cell.angle_gamma   90.00
#
_symmetry.space_group_name_H-M   'P 1'
#
loop_
_entity.id
_entity.type
_entity.pdbx_description
1 polymer ?
#
loop_
_entity_poly.entity_id
_entity_poly.type
_entity_poly.pdbx_seq_one_letter_code
_entity_poly.pdbx_strand_id
1 'polypeptide(L)'
;MQKVTGIKSVDFKIKALGHGVVNWNGPTTLTGDDGKTVDNHTLPKLRGYTNLTGKVKDETGYKYKKQATDINFKETPLYISQNCIRHHLFREQAFDLHYASDKNLKNVLASITGLIRGYVVPSSQCKRTSPLLLEDFVDQLGNGNFEQYGQAGARDSTSFFSKTTFGDTEYISYGSISIEQLQFISLDKKFDRAAMVIKEGEGEVIAAELQNYIQSLNPSLNPQAIFHSNYVRRGTIFEEGECGILLNDDAVKALVAETLERLANLSIRQAKGYMYVDDITVDYNDSHKMMRIKRDESEIINEQHAPFAQYFYAK
;
A
#
# COMPACT_ATOMS: atom_id res chain seq x y z
N MET A 1 7.74 28.14 19.35
CA MET A 1 7.72 26.70 18.98
C MET A 1 8.89 26.42 18.06
N GLN A 2 9.72 25.42 18.37
CA GLN A 2 10.75 24.98 17.42
C GLN A 2 10.08 24.35 16.20
N LYS A 3 10.43 24.82 15.00
CA LYS A 3 9.91 24.29 13.74
C LYS A 3 10.61 22.96 13.43
N VAL A 4 9.87 21.95 12.99
CA VAL A 4 10.45 20.70 12.47
C VAL A 4 11.08 20.99 11.09
N THR A 5 12.35 20.66 10.95
CA THR A 5 13.19 20.86 9.76
C THR A 5 13.77 19.53 9.28
N GLY A 6 14.12 19.43 7.99
CA GLY A 6 14.65 18.21 7.35
C GLY A 6 13.63 17.55 6.43
N ILE A 7 14.00 16.40 5.88
CA ILE A 7 13.15 15.62 4.95
C ILE A 7 11.98 15.03 5.73
N LYS A 8 10.76 15.35 5.31
CA LYS A 8 9.51 14.97 6.01
C LYS A 8 8.86 13.72 5.43
N SER A 9 9.07 13.47 4.14
CA SER A 9 8.65 12.25 3.47
C SER A 9 9.60 11.89 2.35
N VAL A 10 9.60 10.60 1.98
CA VAL A 10 10.20 10.13 0.73
C VAL A 10 9.05 9.77 -0.18
N ASP A 11 8.74 10.66 -1.11
CA ASP A 11 7.67 10.50 -2.08
C ASP A 11 8.23 9.78 -3.30
N PHE A 12 7.40 9.02 -4.01
CA PHE A 12 7.86 8.30 -5.19
C PHE A 12 6.74 8.15 -6.23
N LYS A 13 7.15 8.12 -7.49
CA LYS A 13 6.34 7.80 -8.66
C LYS A 13 6.82 6.47 -9.21
N ILE A 14 5.88 5.58 -9.52
CA ILE A 14 6.17 4.25 -10.05
C ILE A 14 5.62 4.18 -11.46
N LYS A 15 6.46 3.76 -12.39
CA LYS A 15 6.07 3.27 -13.69
C LYS A 15 6.17 1.75 -13.69
N ALA A 16 5.08 1.06 -14.01
CA ALA A 16 5.07 -0.39 -14.14
C ALA A 16 4.56 -0.81 -15.51
N LEU A 17 5.14 -1.86 -16.06
CA LEU A 17 4.77 -2.43 -17.35
C LEU A 17 4.21 -3.84 -17.15
N GLY A 18 3.45 -4.32 -18.11
CA GLY A 18 2.86 -5.65 -18.02
C GLY A 18 2.12 -6.08 -19.26
N HIS A 19 1.52 -7.26 -19.17
CA HIS A 19 0.62 -7.79 -20.18
C HIS A 19 -0.55 -8.50 -19.51
N GLY A 20 -1.77 -8.33 -20.02
CA GLY A 20 -2.96 -8.93 -19.45
C GLY A 20 -3.34 -8.37 -18.08
N VAL A 21 -4.20 -9.11 -17.37
CA VAL A 21 -4.78 -8.67 -16.10
C VAL A 21 -4.23 -9.51 -14.95
N VAL A 22 -3.78 -8.81 -13.91
CA VAL A 22 -3.30 -9.41 -12.65
C VAL A 22 -4.14 -9.02 -11.42
N ASN A 23 -5.27 -8.34 -11.62
CA ASN A 23 -6.17 -7.96 -10.53
C ASN A 23 -7.63 -8.10 -10.99
N TRP A 24 -8.18 -9.29 -10.73
CA TRP A 24 -9.51 -9.68 -11.15
C TRP A 24 -10.57 -9.36 -10.08
N ASN A 25 -11.77 -8.98 -10.53
CA ASN A 25 -12.96 -9.16 -9.70
C ASN A 25 -13.47 -10.60 -9.87
N GLY A 26 -14.32 -11.04 -8.94
CA GLY A 26 -15.05 -12.30 -9.11
C GLY A 26 -16.05 -12.24 -10.28
N PRO A 27 -16.85 -13.31 -10.46
CA PRO A 27 -17.92 -13.33 -11.46
C PRO A 27 -18.80 -12.09 -11.34
N THR A 28 -19.03 -11.44 -12.47
CA THR A 28 -19.67 -10.13 -12.53
C THR A 28 -20.94 -10.21 -13.35
N THR A 29 -22.02 -9.67 -12.80
CA THR A 29 -23.32 -9.73 -13.45
C THR A 29 -23.52 -8.59 -14.43
N LEU A 30 -23.77 -8.91 -15.71
CA LEU A 30 -24.02 -7.98 -16.80
C LEU A 30 -25.29 -8.38 -17.58
N THR A 31 -25.75 -7.49 -18.45
CA THR A 31 -26.80 -7.80 -19.42
C THR A 31 -26.15 -8.48 -20.63
N GLY A 32 -26.61 -9.67 -21.00
CA GLY A 32 -26.23 -10.38 -22.22
C GLY A 32 -26.94 -9.81 -23.45
N ASP A 33 -26.52 -10.28 -24.63
CA ASP A 33 -27.04 -9.79 -25.91
C ASP A 33 -28.54 -10.09 -26.10
N ASP A 34 -29.06 -11.09 -25.40
CA ASP A 34 -30.48 -11.46 -25.36
C ASP A 34 -31.32 -10.58 -24.42
N GLY A 35 -30.71 -9.56 -23.81
CA GLY A 35 -31.33 -8.65 -22.85
C GLY A 35 -31.53 -9.25 -21.47
N LYS A 36 -31.11 -10.50 -21.22
CA LYS A 36 -31.17 -11.13 -19.90
C LYS A 36 -29.93 -10.84 -19.09
N THR A 37 -30.08 -10.84 -17.78
CA THR A 37 -28.98 -10.69 -16.85
C THR A 37 -28.27 -12.03 -16.66
N VAL A 38 -26.95 -12.08 -16.87
CA VAL A 38 -26.11 -13.27 -16.67
C VAL A 38 -24.93 -12.94 -15.74
N ASP A 39 -24.50 -13.90 -14.93
CA ASP A 39 -23.51 -13.75 -13.84
C ASP A 39 -22.17 -14.43 -14.13
N ASN A 40 -21.93 -14.81 -15.38
CA ASN A 40 -20.76 -15.57 -15.82
C ASN A 40 -19.66 -14.71 -16.48
N HIS A 41 -19.77 -13.38 -16.46
CA HIS A 41 -18.75 -12.51 -17.03
C HIS A 41 -17.57 -12.31 -16.08
N THR A 42 -16.36 -12.30 -16.62
CA THR A 42 -15.15 -12.05 -15.83
C THR A 42 -14.63 -10.66 -16.13
N LEU A 43 -14.73 -9.76 -15.15
CA LEU A 43 -14.27 -8.38 -15.23
C LEU A 43 -13.07 -8.15 -14.31
N PRO A 44 -12.06 -7.39 -14.74
CA PRO A 44 -11.00 -6.95 -13.88
C PRO A 44 -11.47 -5.80 -12.97
N LYS A 45 -10.59 -5.36 -12.07
CA LYS A 45 -10.81 -4.14 -11.30
C LYS A 45 -10.72 -2.91 -12.23
N LEU A 46 -11.87 -2.28 -12.46
CA LEU A 46 -11.99 -1.06 -13.25
C LEU A 46 -12.33 0.12 -12.33
N ARG A 47 -11.61 1.23 -12.47
CA ARG A 47 -11.78 2.41 -11.61
C ARG A 47 -13.08 3.12 -11.96
N GLY A 48 -13.87 3.48 -10.94
CA GLY A 48 -15.14 4.19 -11.14
C GLY A 48 -16.24 3.37 -11.85
N TYR A 49 -16.00 2.08 -12.09
CA TYR A 49 -16.96 1.24 -12.79
C TYR A 49 -18.11 0.79 -11.89
N THR A 50 -19.31 0.79 -12.46
CA THR A 50 -20.51 0.19 -11.89
C THR A 50 -21.22 -0.61 -12.97
N ASN A 51 -21.76 -1.77 -12.59
CA ASN A 51 -22.54 -2.62 -13.48
C ASN A 51 -23.89 -2.01 -13.84
N LEU A 52 -24.31 -0.93 -13.18
CA LEU A 52 -25.63 -0.32 -13.37
C LEU A 52 -25.57 0.77 -14.45
N THR A 53 -26.62 0.85 -15.26
CA THR A 53 -26.78 1.92 -16.27
C THR A 53 -27.27 3.24 -15.66
N GLY A 54 -27.76 3.21 -14.42
CA GLY A 54 -28.46 4.32 -13.77
C GLY A 54 -29.96 4.37 -14.06
N LYS A 55 -30.46 3.57 -15.01
CA LYS A 55 -31.91 3.45 -15.27
C LYS A 55 -32.57 2.57 -14.22
N VAL A 56 -33.73 3.00 -13.73
CA VAL A 56 -34.56 2.26 -12.77
C VAL A 56 -35.97 2.12 -13.36
N LYS A 57 -36.58 0.94 -13.24
CA LYS A 57 -37.97 0.72 -13.64
C LYS A 57 -38.89 1.19 -12.51
N ASP A 58 -39.62 2.27 -12.73
CA ASP A 58 -40.44 2.97 -11.71
C ASP A 58 -41.42 2.05 -10.97
N GLU A 59 -42.02 1.09 -11.66
CA GLU A 59 -43.03 0.18 -11.10
C GLU A 59 -42.46 -0.89 -10.15
N THR A 60 -41.20 -1.28 -10.33
CA THR A 60 -40.60 -2.46 -9.67
C THR A 60 -39.32 -2.13 -8.92
N GLY A 61 -38.77 -0.92 -9.09
CA GLY A 61 -37.45 -0.54 -8.58
C GLY A 61 -36.28 -1.28 -9.26
N TYR A 62 -36.53 -2.06 -10.32
CA TYR A 62 -35.49 -2.85 -10.98
C TYR A 62 -34.43 -1.94 -11.62
N LYS A 63 -33.16 -2.16 -11.29
CA LYS A 63 -32.03 -1.38 -11.82
C LYS A 63 -31.42 -2.10 -13.01
N TYR A 64 -31.37 -1.44 -14.16
CA TYR A 64 -30.81 -2.01 -15.38
C TYR A 64 -29.29 -2.12 -15.30
N LYS A 65 -28.76 -3.22 -15.83
CA LYS A 65 -27.32 -3.50 -15.89
C LYS A 65 -26.74 -3.19 -17.26
N LYS A 66 -25.48 -2.78 -17.28
CA LYS A 66 -24.69 -2.52 -18.49
C LYS A 66 -24.40 -3.83 -19.23
N GLN A 67 -24.23 -3.73 -20.54
CA GLN A 67 -23.61 -4.76 -21.36
C GLN A 67 -22.08 -4.66 -21.25
N ALA A 68 -21.38 -5.70 -21.68
CA ALA A 68 -19.92 -5.70 -21.72
C ALA A 68 -19.38 -4.58 -22.65
N THR A 69 -20.06 -4.35 -23.78
CA THR A 69 -19.72 -3.31 -24.76
C THR A 69 -19.92 -1.88 -24.27
N ASP A 70 -20.66 -1.67 -23.17
CA ASP A 70 -20.89 -0.33 -22.59
C ASP A 70 -19.68 0.17 -21.76
N ILE A 71 -18.62 -0.62 -21.66
CA ILE A 71 -17.46 -0.32 -20.82
C ILE A 71 -16.43 0.44 -21.63
N ASN A 72 -16.18 1.69 -21.23
CA ASN A 72 -15.12 2.51 -21.79
C ASN A 72 -13.87 2.45 -20.91
N PHE A 73 -12.83 1.73 -21.34
CA PHE A 73 -11.60 1.56 -20.58
C PHE A 73 -10.75 2.84 -20.45
N LYS A 74 -11.05 3.90 -21.20
CA LYS A 74 -10.43 5.22 -20.98
C LYS A 74 -11.08 5.98 -19.83
N GLU A 75 -12.39 5.81 -19.62
CA GLU A 75 -13.13 6.43 -18.52
C GLU A 75 -13.07 5.60 -17.24
N THR A 76 -13.08 4.27 -17.38
CA THR A 76 -12.95 3.31 -16.29
C THR A 76 -11.70 2.45 -16.48
N PRO A 77 -10.49 3.00 -16.27
CA PRO A 77 -9.25 2.30 -16.53
C PRO A 77 -9.08 1.09 -15.62
N LEU A 78 -8.35 0.10 -16.13
CA LEU A 78 -7.84 -1.01 -15.34
C LEU A 78 -6.97 -0.47 -14.21
N TYR A 79 -7.04 -1.09 -13.04
CA TYR A 79 -6.11 -0.77 -11.96
C TYR A 79 -5.74 -1.98 -11.09
N ILE A 80 -4.53 -1.96 -10.56
CA ILE A 80 -4.12 -2.85 -9.46
C ILE A 80 -4.32 -2.10 -8.15
N SER A 81 -5.10 -2.68 -7.24
CA SER A 81 -5.42 -2.03 -5.98
C SER A 81 -4.20 -1.96 -5.07
N GLN A 82 -4.11 -0.90 -4.26
CA GLN A 82 -3.10 -0.76 -3.22
C GLN A 82 -3.03 -1.98 -2.29
N ASN A 83 -4.15 -2.68 -2.07
CA ASN A 83 -4.18 -3.91 -1.26
C ASN A 83 -3.52 -5.10 -1.97
N CYS A 84 -3.73 -5.24 -3.28
CA CYS A 84 -3.06 -6.25 -4.09
C CYS A 84 -1.54 -6.01 -4.11
N ILE A 85 -1.12 -4.74 -4.28
CA ILE A 85 0.29 -4.35 -4.24
C ILE A 85 0.90 -4.65 -2.86
N ARG A 86 0.27 -4.19 -1.77
CA ARG A 86 0.72 -4.49 -0.40
C ARG A 86 0.80 -5.99 -0.14
N HIS A 87 -0.17 -6.78 -0.60
CA HIS A 87 -0.10 -8.22 -0.44
C HIS A 87 1.17 -8.80 -1.07
N HIS A 88 1.52 -8.39 -2.31
CA HIS A 88 2.69 -8.91 -3.00
C HIS A 88 4.02 -8.39 -2.42
N LEU A 89 4.08 -7.13 -1.99
CA LEU A 89 5.27 -6.54 -1.34
C LEU A 89 5.66 -7.27 -0.06
N PHE A 90 4.66 -7.77 0.68
CA PHE A 90 4.84 -8.37 2.01
C PHE A 90 4.41 -9.85 2.05
N ARG A 91 4.32 -10.52 0.89
CA ARG A 91 3.75 -11.87 0.76
C ARG A 91 4.46 -12.92 1.61
N GLU A 92 5.77 -12.76 1.79
CA GLU A 92 6.63 -13.69 2.53
C GLU A 92 6.25 -13.78 4.01
N GLN A 93 5.67 -12.70 4.55
CA GLN A 93 5.27 -12.55 5.95
C GLN A 93 3.75 -12.36 6.10
N ALA A 94 2.99 -12.57 5.01
CA ALA A 94 1.55 -12.30 5.01
C ALA A 94 0.77 -13.24 5.95
N PHE A 95 1.24 -14.47 6.13
CA PHE A 95 0.63 -15.45 7.03
C PHE A 95 0.94 -15.16 8.50
N ASP A 96 2.08 -14.54 8.80
CA ASP A 96 2.53 -14.29 10.18
C ASP A 96 1.59 -13.31 10.91
N LEU A 97 0.99 -12.37 10.18
CA LEU A 97 0.01 -11.42 10.72
C LEU A 97 -1.27 -12.10 11.22
N HIS A 98 -1.70 -13.19 10.59
CA HIS A 98 -2.88 -13.94 11.06
C HIS A 98 -2.62 -14.64 12.40
N TYR A 99 -1.36 -14.96 12.69
CA TYR A 99 -0.92 -15.53 13.95
C TYR A 99 -0.40 -14.48 14.93
N ALA A 100 -0.43 -13.19 14.57
CA ALA A 100 0.01 -12.12 15.43
C ALA A 100 -0.87 -12.06 16.69
N SER A 101 -0.23 -12.27 17.82
CA SER A 101 -0.80 -12.26 19.16
C SER A 101 0.20 -11.58 20.08
N ASP A 102 -0.21 -11.30 21.31
CA ASP A 102 0.65 -10.61 22.28
C ASP A 102 1.97 -11.35 22.56
N LYS A 103 2.03 -12.67 22.31
CA LYS A 103 3.21 -13.50 22.56
C LYS A 103 4.30 -13.38 21.48
N ASN A 104 3.95 -13.09 20.24
CA ASN A 104 4.89 -13.03 19.10
C ASN A 104 4.98 -11.63 18.48
N LEU A 105 4.33 -10.63 19.08
CA LEU A 105 4.28 -9.26 18.59
C LEU A 105 5.66 -8.60 18.48
N LYS A 106 6.59 -9.03 19.32
CA LYS A 106 8.00 -8.63 19.29
C LYS A 106 8.68 -9.00 17.95
N ASN A 107 8.47 -10.23 17.47
CA ASN A 107 8.99 -10.67 16.16
C ASN A 107 8.30 -9.94 15.00
N VAL A 108 7.00 -9.67 15.14
CA VAL A 108 6.25 -8.90 14.13
C VAL A 108 6.80 -7.47 14.07
N LEU A 109 7.04 -6.82 15.21
CA LEU A 109 7.57 -5.47 15.28
C LEU A 109 8.99 -5.39 14.69
N ALA A 110 9.85 -6.37 14.98
CA ALA A 110 11.20 -6.50 14.40
C ALA A 110 11.20 -7.15 13.00
N SER A 111 10.32 -6.68 12.11
CA SER A 111 10.23 -7.14 10.73
C SER A 111 9.84 -6.01 9.77
N ILE A 112 10.07 -6.18 8.47
CA ILE A 112 9.63 -5.23 7.45
C ILE A 112 8.12 -5.06 7.45
N THR A 113 7.37 -6.13 7.74
CA THR A 113 5.93 -6.08 7.89
C THR A 113 5.52 -5.19 9.07
N GLY A 114 6.18 -5.33 10.21
CA GLY A 114 5.94 -4.47 11.37
C GLY A 114 6.30 -3.01 11.13
N LEU A 115 7.50 -2.79 10.59
CA LEU A 115 8.08 -1.45 10.45
C LEU A 115 7.48 -0.63 9.32
N ILE A 116 7.11 -1.26 8.19
CA ILE A 116 6.64 -0.58 6.96
C ILE A 116 5.17 -0.86 6.67
N ARG A 117 4.73 -2.13 6.64
CA ARG A 117 3.33 -2.46 6.29
C ARG A 117 2.36 -2.05 7.38
N GLY A 118 2.79 -2.11 8.64
CA GLY A 118 1.92 -1.90 9.79
C GLY A 118 0.99 -3.09 10.06
N TYR A 119 0.36 -3.06 11.24
CA TYR A 119 -0.51 -4.11 11.74
C TYR A 119 -1.50 -3.59 12.79
N VAL A 120 -2.53 -4.39 13.04
CA VAL A 120 -3.47 -4.24 14.15
C VAL A 120 -3.68 -5.62 14.75
N VAL A 121 -3.54 -5.74 16.07
CA VAL A 121 -3.83 -6.96 16.83
C VAL A 121 -5.20 -6.80 17.50
N PRO A 122 -6.25 -7.51 17.06
CA PRO A 122 -7.60 -7.30 17.59
C PRO A 122 -7.74 -7.60 19.09
N SER A 123 -6.99 -8.57 19.63
CA SER A 123 -7.10 -8.98 21.04
C SER A 123 -6.60 -7.92 22.02
N SER A 124 -5.48 -7.26 21.72
CA SER A 124 -4.86 -6.26 22.59
C SER A 124 -5.08 -4.82 22.15
N GLN A 125 -5.69 -4.61 20.97
CA GLN A 125 -5.81 -3.32 20.29
C GLN A 125 -4.47 -2.65 19.98
N CYS A 126 -3.35 -3.37 20.15
CA CYS A 126 -2.04 -2.88 19.76
C CYS A 126 -1.98 -2.72 18.25
N LYS A 127 -1.44 -1.60 17.79
CA LYS A 127 -1.38 -1.27 16.38
C LYS A 127 -0.19 -0.40 16.06
N ARG A 128 0.33 -0.59 14.85
CA ARG A 128 1.32 0.29 14.25
C ARG A 128 0.81 0.73 12.90
N THR A 129 0.57 2.03 12.77
CA THR A 129 0.20 2.65 11.49
C THR A 129 1.33 2.47 10.48
N SER A 130 0.98 2.09 9.25
CA SER A 130 1.94 1.99 8.15
C SER A 130 2.51 3.36 7.82
N PRO A 131 3.85 3.56 7.83
CA PRO A 131 4.46 4.76 7.26
C PRO A 131 4.36 4.80 5.73
N LEU A 132 3.98 3.70 5.07
CA LEU A 132 3.92 3.57 3.62
C LEU A 132 2.51 3.85 3.07
N LEU A 133 2.36 5.03 2.48
CA LEU A 133 1.22 5.37 1.64
C LEU A 133 1.49 4.90 0.21
N LEU A 134 0.51 4.21 -0.38
CA LEU A 134 0.52 3.76 -1.77
C LEU A 134 -0.84 4.06 -2.39
N GLU A 135 -0.84 4.64 -3.57
CA GLU A 135 -2.01 4.74 -4.41
C GLU A 135 -2.20 3.43 -5.20
N ASP A 136 -3.35 3.30 -5.87
CA ASP A 136 -3.52 2.22 -6.82
C ASP A 136 -2.62 2.45 -8.05
N PHE A 137 -2.31 1.36 -8.76
CA PHE A 137 -1.59 1.40 -10.02
C PHE A 137 -2.62 1.48 -11.13
N VAL A 138 -2.72 2.62 -11.79
CA VAL A 138 -3.77 2.89 -12.79
C VAL A 138 -3.20 2.74 -14.18
N ASP A 139 -3.86 1.92 -15.01
CA ASP A 139 -3.48 1.73 -16.41
C ASP A 139 -3.66 3.04 -17.20
N GLN A 140 -2.68 3.34 -18.05
CA GLN A 140 -2.62 4.55 -18.87
C GLN A 140 -3.00 4.29 -20.32
N LEU A 141 -2.99 3.03 -20.76
CA LEU A 141 -3.17 2.68 -22.18
C LEU A 141 -4.65 2.57 -22.56
N GLY A 142 -5.50 2.08 -21.65
CA GLY A 142 -6.95 1.93 -21.87
C GLY A 142 -7.29 1.04 -23.07
N ASN A 143 -6.41 0.07 -23.39
CA ASN A 143 -6.50 -0.81 -24.56
C ASN A 143 -7.21 -2.14 -24.28
N GLY A 144 -8.05 -2.17 -23.25
CA GLY A 144 -8.86 -3.33 -22.91
C GLY A 144 -9.83 -3.71 -24.03
N ASN A 145 -10.14 -5.00 -24.13
CA ASN A 145 -11.10 -5.54 -25.09
C ASN A 145 -12.02 -6.56 -24.42
N PHE A 146 -13.11 -6.93 -25.09
CA PHE A 146 -13.98 -8.03 -24.69
C PHE A 146 -13.93 -9.14 -25.72
N GLU A 147 -13.63 -10.34 -25.25
CA GLU A 147 -13.77 -11.55 -26.05
C GLU A 147 -15.02 -12.29 -25.58
N GLN A 148 -15.91 -12.58 -26.53
CA GLN A 148 -17.10 -13.38 -26.29
C GLN A 148 -16.77 -14.84 -26.58
N TYR A 149 -17.13 -15.69 -25.63
CA TYR A 149 -16.95 -17.13 -25.68
C TYR A 149 -18.32 -17.80 -25.60
N GLY A 150 -18.46 -18.94 -26.26
CA GLY A 150 -19.59 -19.84 -26.09
C GLY A 150 -19.19 -21.01 -25.21
N GLN A 151 -20.03 -21.36 -24.24
CA GLN A 151 -19.93 -22.64 -23.55
C GLN A 151 -20.77 -23.66 -24.32
N ALA A 152 -20.14 -24.67 -24.91
CA ALA A 152 -20.83 -25.71 -25.66
C ALA A 152 -21.59 -26.64 -24.68
N GLY A 153 -22.92 -26.67 -24.79
CA GLY A 153 -23.82 -27.60 -24.12
C GLY A 153 -24.65 -28.40 -25.12
N ALA A 154 -25.70 -29.10 -24.65
CA ALA A 154 -26.73 -29.63 -25.53
C ALA A 154 -27.35 -28.50 -26.38
N ARG A 155 -28.01 -28.83 -27.50
CA ARG A 155 -28.51 -27.89 -28.53
C ARG A 155 -29.34 -26.72 -27.97
N ASP A 156 -29.87 -26.87 -26.75
CA ASP A 156 -30.79 -25.94 -26.08
C ASP A 156 -30.15 -25.26 -24.84
N SER A 157 -28.85 -25.46 -24.58
CA SER A 157 -28.15 -25.04 -23.35
C SER A 157 -26.75 -24.47 -23.61
N THR A 158 -26.60 -23.70 -24.68
CA THR A 158 -25.37 -22.91 -24.92
C THR A 158 -25.48 -21.57 -24.22
N SER A 159 -24.58 -21.27 -23.28
CA SER A 159 -24.47 -19.95 -22.65
C SER A 159 -23.33 -19.17 -23.28
N PHE A 160 -23.55 -17.88 -23.54
CA PHE A 160 -22.47 -16.95 -23.86
C PHE A 160 -21.90 -16.38 -22.57
N PHE A 161 -20.58 -16.26 -22.51
CA PHE A 161 -19.88 -15.50 -21.48
C PHE A 161 -18.84 -14.62 -22.16
N SER A 162 -18.52 -13.49 -21.55
CA SER A 162 -17.42 -12.65 -22.03
C SER A 162 -16.33 -12.54 -20.98
N LYS A 163 -15.11 -12.46 -21.48
CA LYS A 163 -13.93 -12.21 -20.69
C LYS A 163 -13.28 -10.94 -21.20
N THR A 164 -13.02 -10.01 -20.29
CA THR A 164 -12.21 -8.85 -20.61
C THR A 164 -10.75 -9.25 -20.76
N THR A 165 -10.12 -8.83 -21.84
CA THR A 165 -8.69 -9.04 -22.09
C THR A 165 -7.98 -7.70 -22.19
N PHE A 166 -6.71 -7.69 -21.83
CA PHE A 166 -5.82 -6.54 -21.99
C PHE A 166 -4.56 -7.05 -22.68
N GLY A 167 -4.05 -6.29 -23.64
CA GLY A 167 -2.75 -6.54 -24.24
C GLY A 167 -1.66 -6.06 -23.31
N ASP A 168 -0.73 -5.28 -23.85
CA ASP A 168 0.27 -4.59 -23.03
C ASP A 168 -0.40 -3.56 -22.13
N THR A 169 0.16 -3.35 -20.94
CA THR A 169 -0.38 -2.44 -19.92
C THR A 169 0.76 -1.56 -19.40
N GLU A 170 0.44 -0.30 -19.12
CA GLU A 170 1.37 0.64 -18.50
C GLU A 170 0.65 1.29 -17.33
N TYR A 171 1.18 1.13 -16.12
CA TYR A 171 0.60 1.67 -14.91
C TYR A 171 1.44 2.81 -14.36
N ILE A 172 0.76 3.85 -13.89
CA ILE A 172 1.35 4.89 -13.06
C ILE A 172 0.74 4.78 -11.65
N SER A 173 1.60 4.90 -10.64
CA SER A 173 1.22 5.02 -9.25
C SER A 173 2.10 6.01 -8.51
N TYR A 174 1.62 6.49 -7.37
CA TYR A 174 2.36 7.35 -6.46
C TYR A 174 2.31 6.80 -5.05
N GLY A 175 3.33 7.09 -4.27
CA GLY A 175 3.36 6.75 -2.85
C GLY A 175 4.25 7.70 -2.06
N SER A 176 4.26 7.49 -0.75
CA SER A 176 5.00 8.31 0.19
C SER A 176 5.35 7.50 1.44
N ILE A 177 6.60 7.64 1.90
CA ILE A 177 7.06 7.11 3.18
C ILE A 177 7.09 8.27 4.18
N SER A 178 6.21 8.23 5.19
CA SER A 178 6.15 9.24 6.24
C SER A 178 7.30 9.06 7.24
N ILE A 179 8.19 10.04 7.33
CA ILE A 179 9.32 10.00 8.26
C ILE A 179 8.86 10.05 9.71
N GLU A 180 7.83 10.85 10.02
CA GLU A 180 7.27 10.94 11.38
C GLU A 180 6.77 9.57 11.88
N GLN A 181 6.02 8.85 11.05
CA GLN A 181 5.47 7.54 11.41
C GLN A 181 6.53 6.43 11.38
N LEU A 182 7.53 6.54 10.51
CA LEU A 182 8.61 5.57 10.41
C LEU A 182 9.56 5.68 11.61
N GLN A 183 9.97 6.90 11.95
CA GLN A 183 11.02 7.20 12.93
C GLN A 183 10.64 6.83 14.37
N PHE A 184 9.37 6.96 14.74
CA PHE A 184 8.92 6.75 16.12
C PHE A 184 8.03 5.51 16.26
N ILE A 185 8.31 4.72 17.28
CA ILE A 185 7.57 3.50 17.61
C ILE A 185 7.01 3.69 19.02
N SER A 186 5.72 3.97 19.11
CA SER A 186 5.04 4.07 20.40
C SER A 186 4.92 2.72 21.09
N LEU A 187 5.19 2.70 22.39
CA LEU A 187 4.97 1.58 23.29
C LEU A 187 3.99 1.96 24.43
N ASP A 188 3.36 3.14 24.33
CA ASP A 188 2.49 3.69 25.37
C ASP A 188 1.01 3.52 25.00
N LYS A 189 0.25 2.94 25.92
CA LYS A 189 -1.20 2.75 25.77
C LYS A 189 -1.98 4.05 25.84
N LYS A 190 -1.44 5.12 26.44
CA LYS A 190 -2.14 6.41 26.63
C LYS A 190 -2.61 7.03 25.33
N PHE A 191 -1.89 6.81 24.24
CA PHE A 191 -2.12 7.50 22.96
C PHE A 191 -2.87 6.66 21.93
N ASP A 192 -3.47 5.53 22.34
CA ASP A 192 -4.17 4.58 21.46
C ASP A 192 -3.38 4.25 20.17
N ARG A 193 -2.05 4.15 20.29
CA ARG A 193 -1.14 3.83 19.17
C ARG A 193 0.04 2.96 19.59
N ALA A 194 -0.09 2.29 20.75
CA ALA A 194 0.91 1.37 21.24
C ALA A 194 1.13 0.25 20.22
N ALA A 195 2.36 0.13 19.71
CA ALA A 195 2.76 -0.94 18.82
C ALA A 195 2.75 -2.30 19.55
N MET A 196 3.08 -2.29 20.85
CA MET A 196 2.98 -3.45 21.73
C MET A 196 2.92 -3.02 23.20
N VAL A 197 2.45 -3.92 24.06
CA VAL A 197 2.49 -3.74 25.51
C VAL A 197 3.81 -4.29 26.03
N ILE A 198 4.54 -3.49 26.82
CA ILE A 198 5.82 -3.88 27.39
C ILE A 198 5.75 -3.94 28.92
N LYS A 199 6.60 -4.78 29.51
CA LYS A 199 6.93 -4.75 30.94
C LYS A 199 8.19 -3.93 31.20
N GLU A 200 8.48 -3.67 32.47
CA GLU A 200 9.70 -2.98 32.88
C GLU A 200 10.95 -3.74 32.38
N GLY A 201 11.88 -3.02 31.75
CA GLY A 201 13.11 -3.57 31.15
C GLY A 201 12.94 -4.29 29.79
N GLU A 202 11.72 -4.45 29.27
CA GLU A 202 11.53 -5.06 27.94
C GLU A 202 11.80 -4.06 26.80
N GLY A 203 11.70 -2.74 27.07
CA GLY A 203 11.86 -1.69 26.07
C GLY A 203 13.25 -1.69 25.41
N GLU A 204 14.30 -1.82 26.22
CA GLU A 204 15.69 -1.89 25.77
C GLU A 204 15.97 -3.15 24.96
N VAL A 205 15.37 -4.29 25.34
CA VAL A 205 15.49 -5.56 24.62
C VAL A 205 14.86 -5.44 23.23
N ILE A 206 13.67 -4.84 23.14
CA ILE A 206 12.97 -4.64 21.87
C ILE A 206 13.76 -3.67 20.97
N ALA A 207 14.29 -2.60 21.55
CA ALA A 207 15.11 -1.64 20.83
C ALA A 207 16.37 -2.29 20.24
N ALA A 208 17.07 -3.13 21.02
CA ALA A 208 18.23 -3.88 20.53
C ALA A 208 17.88 -4.83 19.37
N GLU A 209 16.74 -5.52 19.44
CA GLU A 209 16.30 -6.41 18.35
C GLU A 209 15.92 -5.64 17.08
N LEU A 210 15.24 -4.51 17.22
CA LEU A 210 14.94 -3.63 16.09
C LEU A 210 16.22 -3.13 15.42
N GLN A 211 17.19 -2.70 16.23
CA GLN A 211 18.48 -2.27 15.73
C GLN A 211 19.18 -3.38 14.96
N ASN A 212 19.24 -4.60 15.51
CA ASN A 212 19.87 -5.75 14.86
C ASN A 212 19.15 -6.11 13.54
N TYR A 213 17.82 -6.08 13.54
CA TYR A 213 17.05 -6.32 12.33
C TYR A 213 17.36 -5.27 11.25
N ILE A 214 17.32 -3.98 11.59
CA ILE A 214 17.57 -2.89 10.64
C ILE A 214 19.03 -2.93 10.15
N GLN A 215 19.99 -3.26 11.01
CA GLN A 215 21.39 -3.48 10.63
C GLN A 215 21.54 -4.60 9.60
N SER A 216 20.74 -5.65 9.71
CA SER A 216 20.76 -6.79 8.77
C SER A 216 20.28 -6.40 7.36
N LEU A 217 19.47 -5.35 7.23
CA LEU A 217 19.03 -4.82 5.93
C LEU A 217 20.17 -4.10 5.20
N ASN A 218 21.01 -3.38 5.94
CA ASN A 218 22.17 -2.70 5.37
C ASN A 218 23.35 -2.66 6.37
N PRO A 219 24.33 -3.58 6.23
CA PRO A 219 25.50 -3.66 7.11
C PRO A 219 26.43 -2.43 7.05
N SER A 220 26.30 -1.57 6.06
CA SER A 220 27.18 -0.39 5.89
C SER A 220 26.74 0.83 6.70
N LEU A 221 25.51 0.83 7.20
CA LEU A 221 24.94 1.91 8.02
C LEU A 221 25.11 1.60 9.51
N ASN A 222 24.96 2.62 10.36
CA ASN A 222 24.97 2.47 11.82
C ASN A 222 23.59 2.80 12.41
N PRO A 223 22.56 1.99 12.12
CA PRO A 223 21.23 2.20 12.66
C PRO A 223 21.24 2.14 14.19
N GLN A 224 20.48 3.03 14.80
CA GLN A 224 20.21 3.05 16.24
C GLN A 224 18.71 3.08 16.47
N ALA A 225 18.27 2.22 17.37
CA ALA A 225 16.92 2.23 17.93
C ALA A 225 17.04 2.46 19.43
N ILE A 226 16.62 3.62 19.90
CA ILE A 226 16.83 4.05 21.29
C ILE A 226 15.50 4.04 22.01
N PHE A 227 15.41 3.26 23.08
CA PHE A 227 14.26 3.28 23.98
C PHE A 227 14.35 4.46 24.94
N HIS A 228 13.22 5.11 25.19
CA HIS A 228 13.07 6.08 26.28
C HIS A 228 11.65 6.01 26.84
N SER A 229 11.53 6.22 28.16
CA SER A 229 10.24 6.23 28.85
C SER A 229 9.40 7.47 28.54
N ASN A 230 10.02 8.51 27.98
CA ASN A 230 9.41 9.82 27.82
C ASN A 230 9.93 10.56 26.57
N TYR A 231 9.34 10.28 25.41
CA TYR A 231 9.56 11.03 24.17
C TYR A 231 8.48 12.09 23.96
N VAL A 232 8.88 13.35 23.77
CA VAL A 232 7.96 14.45 23.51
C VAL A 232 8.01 14.82 22.03
N ARG A 233 6.84 14.98 21.40
CA ARG A 233 6.74 15.45 20.03
C ARG A 233 7.07 16.94 19.96
N ARG A 234 7.98 17.33 19.06
CA ARG A 234 8.33 18.73 18.81
C ARG A 234 7.10 19.55 18.42
N GLY A 235 6.97 20.72 19.04
CA GLY A 235 5.88 21.66 18.75
C GLY A 235 4.56 21.37 19.44
N THR A 236 4.49 20.41 20.38
CA THR A 236 3.31 20.26 21.25
C THR A 236 3.26 21.34 22.32
N ILE A 237 2.05 21.69 22.77
CA ILE A 237 1.83 22.68 23.84
C ILE A 237 2.03 22.04 25.24
N PHE A 238 1.50 20.83 25.43
CA PHE A 238 1.39 20.20 26.75
C PHE A 238 2.59 19.31 27.13
N GLU A 239 3.60 19.18 26.25
CA GLU A 239 4.81 18.37 26.43
C GLU A 239 4.60 16.99 27.09
N GLU A 240 3.43 16.39 26.85
CA GLU A 240 3.10 15.06 27.35
C GLU A 240 3.91 14.05 26.56
N GLY A 241 4.81 13.36 27.24
CA GLY A 241 5.69 12.41 26.59
C GLY A 241 5.11 11.01 26.55
N GLU A 242 5.69 10.24 25.65
CA GLU A 242 5.24 8.91 25.27
C GLU A 242 6.40 7.92 25.41
N CYS A 243 6.15 6.81 26.09
CA CYS A 243 7.09 5.70 26.12
C CYS A 243 7.23 5.09 24.72
N GLY A 244 8.45 4.92 24.23
CA GLY A 244 8.66 4.43 22.87
C GLY A 244 10.11 4.27 22.47
N ILE A 245 10.30 3.98 21.19
CA ILE A 245 11.60 3.79 20.56
C ILE A 245 11.76 4.79 19.41
N LEU A 246 12.90 5.49 19.38
CA LEU A 246 13.25 6.43 18.34
C LEU A 246 14.37 5.88 17.46
N LEU A 247 14.15 5.90 16.15
CA LEU A 247 15.12 5.51 15.14
C LEU A 247 15.98 6.71 14.72
N ASN A 248 17.29 6.50 14.57
CA ASN A 248 18.20 7.52 14.01
C ASN A 248 18.09 7.63 12.48
N ASP A 249 18.84 8.57 11.90
CA ASP A 249 18.85 8.83 10.44
C ASP A 249 19.22 7.58 9.63
N ASP A 250 20.28 6.87 10.05
CA ASP A 250 20.75 5.63 9.40
C ASP A 250 19.70 4.51 9.43
N ALA A 251 18.97 4.37 10.53
CA ALA A 251 17.89 3.39 10.64
C ALA A 251 16.72 3.71 9.72
N VAL A 252 16.33 4.99 9.64
CA VAL A 252 15.30 5.46 8.71
C VAL A 252 15.76 5.26 7.26
N LYS A 253 17.03 5.58 6.96
CA LYS A 253 17.63 5.41 5.63
C LYS A 253 17.61 3.96 5.17
N ALA A 254 18.01 3.03 6.03
CA ALA A 254 17.98 1.60 5.75
C ALA A 254 16.57 1.11 5.39
N LEU A 255 15.57 1.54 6.16
CA LEU A 255 14.17 1.17 5.95
C LEU A 255 13.57 1.77 4.68
N VAL A 256 13.90 3.02 4.37
CA VAL A 256 13.52 3.67 3.10
C VAL A 256 14.12 2.93 1.92
N ALA A 257 15.43 2.65 1.95
CA ALA A 257 16.13 1.96 0.87
C ALA A 257 15.56 0.56 0.61
N GLU A 258 15.38 -0.24 1.66
CA GLU A 258 14.75 -1.57 1.57
C GLU A 258 13.33 -1.50 1.00
N THR A 259 12.55 -0.48 1.38
CA THR A 259 11.19 -0.30 0.86
C THR A 259 11.19 0.02 -0.63
N LEU A 260 12.07 0.93 -1.06
CA LEU A 260 12.22 1.31 -2.47
C LEU A 260 12.74 0.14 -3.31
N GLU A 261 13.69 -0.65 -2.78
CA GLU A 261 14.19 -1.85 -3.45
C GLU A 261 13.11 -2.91 -3.63
N ARG A 262 12.27 -3.15 -2.60
CA ARG A 262 11.11 -4.05 -2.72
C ARG A 262 10.10 -3.57 -3.77
N LEU A 263 9.88 -2.27 -3.85
CA LEU A 263 9.03 -1.69 -4.89
C LEU A 263 9.65 -1.88 -6.28
N ALA A 264 10.94 -1.63 -6.44
CA ALA A 264 11.64 -1.80 -7.72
C ALA A 264 11.63 -3.25 -8.20
N ASN A 265 11.75 -4.20 -7.27
CA ASN A 265 11.71 -5.63 -7.55
C ASN A 265 10.29 -6.22 -7.59
N LEU A 266 9.25 -5.40 -7.44
CA LEU A 266 7.87 -5.87 -7.43
C LEU A 266 7.51 -6.44 -8.80
N SER A 267 7.13 -7.72 -8.81
CA SER A 267 6.52 -8.38 -9.95
C SER A 267 5.33 -9.23 -9.51
N ILE A 268 4.27 -9.20 -10.32
CA ILE A 268 3.05 -9.95 -10.07
C ILE A 268 2.77 -10.80 -11.30
N ARG A 269 2.48 -12.08 -11.10
CA ARG A 269 2.08 -13.02 -12.14
C ARG A 269 0.78 -13.68 -11.71
N GLN A 270 -0.25 -13.58 -12.55
CA GLN A 270 -1.53 -14.23 -12.28
C GLN A 270 -2.14 -14.77 -13.58
N ALA A 271 -2.41 -16.07 -13.60
CA ALA A 271 -2.85 -16.78 -14.80
C ALA A 271 -1.89 -16.51 -15.99
N LYS A 272 -2.39 -15.85 -17.04
CA LYS A 272 -1.61 -15.45 -18.23
C LYS A 272 -1.14 -14.00 -18.19
N GLY A 273 -1.49 -13.25 -17.14
CA GLY A 273 -1.12 -11.85 -16.98
C GLY A 273 0.12 -11.67 -16.09
N TYR A 274 0.86 -10.60 -16.34
CA TYR A 274 1.95 -10.17 -15.47
C TYR A 274 2.07 -8.65 -15.42
N MET A 275 2.68 -8.14 -14.36
CA MET A 275 3.23 -6.79 -14.28
C MET A 275 4.56 -6.81 -13.53
N TYR A 276 5.44 -5.87 -13.83
CA TYR A 276 6.66 -5.58 -13.09
C TYR A 276 6.89 -4.07 -13.03
N VAL A 277 7.56 -3.60 -11.99
CA VAL A 277 8.00 -2.21 -11.90
C VAL A 277 9.18 -1.99 -12.85
N ASP A 278 9.07 -0.97 -13.69
CA ASP A 278 10.05 -0.61 -14.73
C ASP A 278 10.94 0.54 -14.25
N ASP A 279 10.34 1.57 -13.65
CA ASP A 279 11.04 2.74 -13.13
C ASP A 279 10.41 3.23 -11.83
N ILE A 280 11.26 3.77 -10.95
CA ILE A 280 10.86 4.52 -9.76
C ILE A 280 11.59 5.85 -9.74
N THR A 281 10.82 6.94 -9.81
CA THR A 281 11.32 8.28 -9.57
C THR A 281 11.09 8.65 -8.11
N VAL A 282 12.13 9.07 -7.39
CA VAL A 282 12.10 9.31 -5.94
C VAL A 282 12.27 10.80 -5.64
N ASP A 283 11.57 11.28 -4.62
CA ASP A 283 11.64 12.66 -4.16
C ASP A 283 11.80 12.73 -2.63
N TYR A 284 12.97 13.19 -2.19
CA TYR A 284 13.27 13.48 -0.79
C TYR A 284 12.64 14.82 -0.37
N ASN A 285 11.38 14.77 0.03
CA ASN A 285 10.52 15.93 0.23
C ASN A 285 10.68 16.54 1.63
N ASP A 286 11.33 17.71 1.68
CA ASP A 286 11.51 18.56 2.85
C ASP A 286 10.46 19.68 2.97
N SER A 287 9.57 19.80 1.98
CA SER A 287 8.58 20.87 1.88
C SER A 287 7.39 20.66 2.82
N HIS A 288 6.39 21.54 2.72
CA HIS A 288 5.10 21.37 3.40
C HIS A 288 4.02 20.78 2.48
N LYS A 289 4.34 20.56 1.19
CA LYS A 289 3.41 20.01 0.20
C LYS A 289 3.57 18.49 0.18
N MET A 290 2.54 17.74 0.56
CA MET A 290 2.53 16.29 0.41
C MET A 290 2.57 15.91 -1.08
N MET A 291 3.40 14.93 -1.45
CA MET A 291 3.52 14.42 -2.82
C MET A 291 3.76 15.53 -3.85
N ARG A 292 4.81 16.36 -3.65
CA ARG A 292 5.14 17.43 -4.61
C ARG A 292 5.45 16.88 -6.01
N ILE A 293 5.99 15.65 -6.06
CA ILE A 293 6.19 14.87 -7.30
C ILE A 293 4.93 14.73 -8.18
N LYS A 294 3.72 14.82 -7.62
CA LYS A 294 2.47 14.79 -8.40
C LYS A 294 2.12 16.12 -9.07
N ARG A 295 2.73 17.21 -8.61
CA ARG A 295 2.38 18.57 -9.02
C ARG A 295 3.37 19.10 -10.05
N ASP A 296 4.65 18.93 -9.76
CA ASP A 296 5.74 19.43 -10.59
C ASP A 296 6.97 18.54 -10.40
N GLU A 297 7.29 17.75 -11.43
CA GLU A 297 8.46 16.87 -11.41
C GLU A 297 9.79 17.66 -11.46
N SER A 298 9.77 18.95 -11.80
CA SER A 298 10.99 19.79 -11.76
C SER A 298 11.36 20.24 -10.33
N GLU A 299 10.42 20.16 -9.38
CA GLU A 299 10.67 20.48 -7.96
C GLU A 299 11.24 19.28 -7.16
N ILE A 300 11.42 18.11 -7.79
CA ILE A 300 11.87 16.90 -7.09
C ILE A 300 13.35 16.97 -6.71
N ILE A 301 13.68 16.33 -5.61
CA ILE A 301 15.07 16.15 -5.17
C ILE A 301 15.34 14.65 -5.09
N ASN A 302 16.08 14.14 -6.07
CA ASN A 302 16.29 12.69 -6.27
C ASN A 302 17.29 12.07 -5.28
N GLU A 303 18.05 12.89 -4.56
CA GLU A 303 19.06 12.45 -3.61
C GLU A 303 18.78 13.02 -2.22
N GLN A 304 19.17 12.29 -1.18
CA GLN A 304 19.08 12.76 0.20
C GLN A 304 20.05 13.95 0.40
N HIS A 305 19.53 15.18 0.35
CA HIS A 305 20.31 16.42 0.49
C HIS A 305 20.41 16.94 1.93
N ALA A 306 19.60 16.40 2.84
CA ALA A 306 19.52 16.80 4.24
C ALA A 306 19.21 15.59 5.15
N PRO A 307 19.43 15.71 6.47
CA PRO A 307 18.93 14.72 7.41
C PRO A 307 17.40 14.62 7.37
N PHE A 308 16.89 13.45 7.75
CA PHE A 308 15.47 13.24 8.00
C PHE A 308 14.98 14.11 9.15
N ALA A 309 13.76 14.60 9.03
CA ALA A 309 13.13 15.42 10.04
C ALA A 309 12.98 14.65 11.36
N GLN A 310 13.43 15.27 12.46
CA GLN A 310 13.29 14.69 13.78
C GLN A 310 12.05 15.24 14.48
N TYR A 311 11.06 14.37 14.72
CA TYR A 311 9.77 14.78 15.29
C TYR A 311 9.70 14.65 16.81
N PHE A 312 10.57 13.84 17.41
CA PHE A 312 10.55 13.53 18.85
C PHE A 312 11.91 13.78 19.49
N TYR A 313 11.91 14.13 20.78
CA TYR A 313 13.10 14.25 21.61
C TYR A 313 12.85 13.63 22.98
N ALA A 314 13.90 13.05 23.57
CA ALA A 314 13.82 12.52 24.92
C ALA A 314 13.83 13.68 25.93
N LYS A 315 12.98 13.59 26.96
CA LYS A 315 12.90 14.56 28.05
C LYS A 315 13.02 13.87 29.40
#